data_AF-A0A7J8WEH1-F1
#
_entry.id   AF-A0A7J8WEH1-F1
#
_cell.length_a   1.000
_cell.length_b   1.000
_cell.length_c   1.000
_cell.angle_alpha   90.00
_cell.angle_beta   90.00
_cell.angle_gamma   90.00
#
_symmetry.space_group_name_H-M   'P 1'
#
loop_
_entity.id
_entity.type
_entity.pdbx_description
1 polymer ?
#
loop_
_entity_poly.entity_id
_entity_poly.type
_entity_poly.pdbx_seq_one_letter_code
_entity_poly.pdbx_strand_id
1 'polypeptide(L)'
;TLTEINWLKIFFGISDSKIKETNPFARIAHYKISDDKVIVDRSVEVSKNSLLDAMKKVTLDNVDKIMIPFSIDTLSNNSSYPCDPVNMREYLAMKENIVVCTSSGNHGDAIERISFLSY
;
A
#
# COMPACT_ATOMS: atom_id res chain seq x y z
N THR A 1 26.45 -24.48 14.42
CA THR A 1 26.15 -25.83 13.87
C THR A 1 24.76 -25.85 13.25
N LEU A 2 24.42 -26.82 12.39
CA LEU A 2 23.09 -26.95 11.75
C LEU A 2 21.94 -26.90 12.78
N THR A 3 22.21 -27.40 13.99
CA THR A 3 21.29 -27.37 15.13
C THR A 3 20.94 -25.95 15.59
N GLU A 4 21.92 -25.04 15.70
CA GLU A 4 21.69 -23.64 16.13
C GLU A 4 20.85 -22.86 15.12
N ILE A 5 21.03 -23.12 13.82
CA ILE A 5 20.24 -22.50 12.74
C ILE A 5 18.78 -22.95 12.81
N ASN A 6 18.53 -24.23 13.09
CA ASN A 6 17.17 -24.74 13.24
C ASN A 6 16.47 -24.16 14.48
N TRP A 7 17.19 -23.97 15.59
CA TRP A 7 16.66 -23.29 16.77
C TRP A 7 16.28 -21.83 16.50
N LEU A 8 17.11 -21.10 15.75
CA LEU A 8 16.79 -19.72 15.36
C LEU A 8 15.55 -19.66 14.45
N LYS A 9 15.42 -20.59 13.50
CA LYS A 9 14.22 -20.66 12.65
C LYS A 9 12.94 -20.86 13.46
N ILE A 10 12.97 -21.74 14.46
CA ILE A 10 11.84 -21.97 15.36
C ILE A 10 11.55 -20.71 16.19
N PHE A 11 12.58 -20.09 16.78
CA PHE A 11 12.41 -18.91 17.63
C PHE A 11 11.86 -17.69 16.87
N PHE A 12 12.25 -17.51 15.60
CA PHE A 12 11.78 -16.43 14.74
C PHE A 12 10.54 -16.79 13.91
N GLY A 13 9.98 -18.00 14.07
CA GLY A 13 8.83 -18.46 13.28
C GLY A 13 9.11 -18.57 11.77
N ILE A 14 10.38 -18.70 11.38
CA ILE A 14 10.82 -18.79 9.99
C ILE A 14 10.54 -20.21 9.51
N SER A 15 9.51 -20.35 8.67
CA SER A 15 9.22 -21.63 8.03
C SER A 15 10.27 -21.96 6.98
N ASP A 16 10.60 -23.25 6.83
CA ASP A 16 11.41 -23.77 5.72
C ASP A 16 10.63 -23.85 4.39
N SER A 17 9.40 -23.29 4.34
CA SER A 17 8.62 -23.26 3.12
C SER A 17 9.21 -22.29 2.11
N LYS A 18 9.17 -22.68 0.84
CA LYS A 18 9.55 -21.80 -0.25
C LYS A 18 8.51 -20.67 -0.34
N ILE A 19 8.93 -19.46 0.01
CA ILE A 19 8.09 -18.26 -0.15
C ILE A 19 7.87 -18.06 -1.66
N LYS A 20 6.60 -17.90 -2.03
CA LYS A 20 6.20 -17.61 -3.39
C LYS A 20 5.17 -16.49 -3.36
N GLU A 21 5.35 -15.50 -4.23
CA GLU A 21 4.38 -14.45 -4.42
C GLU A 21 3.07 -15.02 -4.97
N THR A 22 1.96 -14.33 -4.70
CA THR A 22 0.63 -14.70 -5.22
C THR A 22 0.63 -14.83 -6.75
N ASN A 23 1.38 -13.97 -7.45
CA ASN A 23 1.60 -14.07 -8.89
C ASN A 23 3.10 -13.91 -9.23
N PRO A 24 3.87 -15.01 -9.33
CA PRO A 24 5.31 -14.96 -9.58
C PRO A 24 5.69 -14.55 -11.01
N PHE A 25 4.72 -14.44 -11.92
CA PHE A 25 4.95 -14.09 -13.33
C PHE A 25 4.59 -12.64 -13.62
N ALA A 26 4.04 -11.91 -12.65
CA ALA A 26 3.73 -10.50 -12.78
C ALA A 26 5.02 -9.68 -12.96
N ARG A 27 4.96 -8.64 -13.79
CA ARG A 27 6.01 -7.62 -13.86
C ARG A 27 5.71 -6.57 -12.80
N ILE A 28 6.72 -6.19 -12.03
CA ILE A 28 6.59 -5.24 -10.93
C ILE A 28 7.27 -3.92 -11.32
N ALA A 29 6.52 -2.83 -11.26
CA ALA A 29 7.05 -1.47 -11.37
C ALA A 29 7.03 -0.79 -9.99
N HIS A 30 8.20 -0.35 -9.52
CA HIS A 30 8.33 0.31 -8.22
C HIS A 30 8.36 1.82 -8.38
N TYR A 31 7.43 2.50 -7.71
CA TYR A 31 7.37 3.96 -7.64
C TYR A 31 7.67 4.38 -6.20
N LYS A 32 8.91 4.82 -5.95
CA LYS A 32 9.32 5.28 -4.64
C LYS A 32 8.75 6.68 -4.41
N ILE A 33 7.89 6.79 -3.42
CA ILE A 33 7.33 8.06 -2.95
C ILE A 33 7.96 8.30 -1.58
N SER A 34 9.04 9.08 -1.53
CA SER A 34 9.67 9.48 -0.27
C SER A 34 9.38 10.94 0.02
N ASP A 35 9.24 11.24 1.31
CA ASP A 35 9.39 12.59 1.84
C ASP A 35 10.60 12.60 2.78
N ASP A 36 11.34 13.70 2.79
CA ASP A 36 12.58 13.83 3.57
C ASP A 36 12.30 14.05 5.07
N LYS A 37 11.03 14.26 5.44
CA LYS A 37 10.60 14.44 6.83
C LYS A 37 10.20 13.10 7.46
N VAL A 38 11.21 12.38 7.93
CA VAL A 38 10.99 11.38 8.97
C VAL A 38 10.73 12.15 10.28
N ILE A 39 9.47 12.31 10.65
CA ILE A 39 9.15 12.76 12.01
C ILE A 39 9.50 11.57 12.91
N VAL A 40 10.41 11.80 13.85
CA VAL A 40 10.81 10.83 14.88
C VAL A 40 9.69 10.69 15.91
N ASP A 41 8.51 10.26 15.44
CA ASP A 41 7.49 9.54 16.19
C ASP A 41 6.52 8.89 15.18
N ARG A 42 6.92 7.72 14.69
CA ARG A 42 6.09 6.65 14.09
C ARG A 42 5.25 6.90 12.82
N SER A 43 5.21 8.07 12.21
CA SER A 43 4.55 8.27 10.92
C SER A 43 5.50 8.83 9.85
N VAL A 44 5.61 8.12 8.73
CA VAL A 44 6.18 8.70 7.50
C VAL A 44 5.10 9.58 6.89
N GLU A 45 5.31 10.90 6.92
CA GLU A 45 4.45 11.82 6.19
C GLU A 45 4.81 11.71 4.71
N VAL A 46 3.82 11.44 3.86
CA VAL A 46 4.01 11.45 2.40
C VAL A 46 3.37 12.72 1.85
N SER A 47 4.18 13.59 1.24
CA SER A 47 3.68 14.76 0.53
C SER A 47 2.58 14.37 -0.47
N LYS A 48 1.44 15.05 -0.34
CA LYS A 48 0.29 14.90 -1.25
C LYS A 48 0.68 15.09 -2.71
N ASN A 49 1.62 16.00 -3.00
CA ASN A 49 2.07 16.27 -4.37
C ASN A 49 2.90 15.11 -4.93
N SER A 50 3.83 14.57 -4.14
CA SER A 50 4.63 13.40 -4.54
C SER A 50 3.75 12.19 -4.84
N LEU A 51 2.69 11.98 -4.05
CA LEU A 51 1.71 10.93 -4.29
C LEU A 51 0.91 11.15 -5.57
N LEU A 52 0.41 12.37 -5.79
CA LEU A 52 -0.33 12.71 -7.00
C LEU A 52 0.51 12.52 -8.26
N ASP A 53 1.79 12.90 -8.23
CA ASP A 53 2.68 12.76 -9.37
C ASP A 53 3.06 11.30 -9.63
N ALA A 54 3.26 10.51 -8.57
CA ALA A 54 3.44 9.07 -8.71
C ALA A 54 2.20 8.40 -9.33
N MET A 55 0.99 8.72 -8.85
CA MET A 55 -0.24 8.14 -9.41
C MET A 55 -0.47 8.54 -10.88
N LYS A 56 -0.15 9.79 -11.27
CA LYS A 56 -0.15 10.19 -12.68
C LYS A 56 0.82 9.35 -13.50
N LYS A 57 2.04 9.17 -13.01
CA LYS A 57 3.08 8.42 -13.72
C LYS A 57 2.71 6.95 -13.88
N VAL A 58 2.19 6.33 -12.83
CA VAL A 58 1.69 4.95 -12.83
C VAL A 58 0.57 4.75 -13.86
N THR A 59 -0.37 5.70 -13.92
CA THR A 59 -1.47 5.66 -14.91
C THR A 59 -0.93 5.79 -16.33
N LEU A 60 -0.01 6.72 -16.58
CA LEU A 60 0.63 6.92 -17.89
C LEU A 60 1.46 5.71 -18.34
N ASP A 61 2.03 4.97 -17.40
CA ASP A 61 2.81 3.76 -17.67
C ASP A 61 1.92 2.54 -17.99
N ASN A 62 0.58 2.70 -18.02
CA ASN A 62 -0.42 1.68 -18.36
C ASN A 62 -0.26 0.38 -17.56
N VAL A 63 -0.14 0.50 -16.23
CA VAL A 63 -0.11 -0.68 -15.35
C VAL A 63 -1.50 -1.32 -15.22
N ASP A 64 -1.55 -2.62 -15.02
CA ASP A 64 -2.82 -3.35 -14.84
C ASP A 64 -3.42 -3.17 -13.43
N LYS A 65 -2.56 -3.00 -12.42
CA LYS A 65 -2.94 -2.94 -11.01
C LYS A 65 -2.00 -2.06 -10.21
N ILE A 66 -2.57 -1.28 -9.29
CA ILE A 66 -1.83 -0.41 -8.36
C ILE A 66 -2.02 -0.95 -6.95
N MET A 67 -0.94 -1.12 -6.20
CA MET A 67 -0.97 -1.50 -4.79
C MET A 67 -0.35 -0.37 -3.96
N ILE A 68 -1.12 0.16 -3.01
CA ILE A 68 -0.72 1.26 -2.12
C ILE A 68 -0.87 0.76 -0.67
N PRO A 69 0.23 0.48 0.04
CA PRO A 69 0.17 -0.17 1.35
C PRO A 69 -0.16 0.79 2.51
N PHE A 70 -0.55 2.04 2.24
CA PHE A 70 -0.87 3.04 3.25
C PHE A 70 -2.19 3.76 2.94
N SER A 71 -2.86 4.25 3.99
CA SER A 71 -4.02 5.13 3.94
C SER A 71 -3.62 6.53 4.43
N ILE A 72 -4.28 7.57 3.92
CA ILE A 72 -4.15 8.91 4.49
C ILE A 72 -5.17 9.00 5.64
N ASP A 73 -4.70 9.02 6.89
CA ASP A 73 -5.57 9.30 8.04
C ASP A 73 -6.00 10.77 8.00
N THR A 74 -7.12 11.04 7.34
CA THR A 74 -7.77 12.34 7.43
C THR A 74 -8.70 12.34 8.64
N LEU A 75 -8.13 12.53 9.83
CA LEU A 75 -8.86 12.86 11.08
C LEU A 75 -9.69 14.16 10.98
N SER A 76 -9.75 14.82 9.83
CA SER A 76 -10.52 16.05 9.66
C SER A 76 -11.93 15.73 9.21
N ASN A 77 -12.93 16.28 9.91
CA ASN A 77 -14.35 16.30 9.56
C ASN A 77 -14.69 16.84 8.14
N ASN A 78 -13.68 17.19 7.33
CA ASN A 78 -13.79 17.68 5.95
C ASN A 78 -13.31 16.65 4.90
N SER A 79 -13.11 15.38 5.27
CA SER A 79 -12.74 14.30 4.33
C SER A 79 -13.92 13.90 3.45
N SER A 80 -14.43 14.82 2.64
CA SER A 80 -15.32 14.45 1.55
C SER A 80 -14.52 13.66 0.51
N TYR A 81 -15.11 12.61 -0.05
CA TYR A 81 -14.51 11.75 -1.08
C TYR A 81 -13.77 12.54 -2.19
N PRO A 82 -14.28 13.67 -2.74
CA PRO A 82 -13.56 14.45 -3.74
C PRO A 82 -12.40 15.30 -3.21
N CYS A 83 -12.29 15.53 -1.90
CA CYS A 83 -11.21 16.31 -1.31
C CYS A 83 -9.98 15.46 -0.94
N ASP A 84 -10.10 14.12 -0.99
CA ASP A 84 -8.97 13.23 -0.81
C ASP A 84 -8.26 12.98 -2.16
N PRO A 85 -6.99 13.37 -2.30
CA PRO A 85 -6.23 13.16 -3.53
C PRO A 85 -6.07 11.69 -3.92
N VAL A 86 -6.10 10.75 -2.95
CA VAL A 86 -6.06 9.31 -3.22
C VAL A 86 -7.38 8.87 -3.84
N ASN A 87 -8.51 9.16 -3.20
CA ASN A 87 -9.84 8.76 -3.70
C ASN A 87 -10.11 9.34 -5.10
N MET A 88 -9.77 10.60 -5.34
CA MET A 88 -9.95 11.21 -6.67
C MET A 88 -9.10 10.49 -7.73
N ARG A 89 -7.87 10.10 -7.40
CA ARG A 89 -6.99 9.39 -8.34
C ARG A 89 -7.36 7.93 -8.52
N GLU A 90 -7.84 7.26 -7.47
CA GLU A 90 -8.42 5.92 -7.57
C GLU A 90 -9.61 5.92 -8.55
N TYR A 91 -10.50 6.91 -8.43
CA TYR A 91 -11.61 7.07 -9.36
C TYR A 91 -11.15 7.27 -10.81
N LEU A 92 -10.09 8.04 -11.04
CA LEU A 92 -9.52 8.22 -12.38
C LEU A 92 -8.84 6.94 -12.89
N ALA A 93 -8.12 6.22 -12.05
CA ALA A 93 -7.51 4.94 -12.41
C ALA A 93 -8.58 3.90 -12.81
N MET A 94 -9.71 3.87 -12.10
CA MET A 94 -10.85 3.01 -12.46
C MET A 94 -11.42 3.35 -13.84
N LYS A 95 -11.43 4.62 -14.27
CA LYS A 95 -11.86 4.99 -15.63
C LYS A 95 -10.93 4.44 -16.71
N GLU A 96 -9.66 4.25 -16.38
CA GLU A 96 -8.65 3.63 -17.26
C GLU A 96 -8.60 2.10 -17.12
N ASN A 97 -9.59 1.48 -16.46
CA ASN A 97 -9.65 0.04 -16.14
C ASN A 97 -8.50 -0.47 -15.25
N ILE A 98 -7.88 0.41 -14.45
CA ILE A 98 -6.81 0.05 -13.52
C ILE A 98 -7.41 -0.15 -12.12
N VAL A 99 -7.19 -1.34 -11.55
CA VAL A 99 -7.63 -1.64 -10.17
C VAL A 99 -6.63 -1.08 -9.16
N VAL A 100 -7.10 -0.33 -8.17
CA VAL A 100 -6.28 0.16 -7.05
C VAL A 100 -6.62 -0.61 -5.77
N CYS A 101 -5.59 -1.13 -5.10
CA CYS A 101 -5.71 -1.78 -3.81
C CYS A 101 -5.02 -0.94 -2.74
N THR A 102 -5.80 -0.39 -1.81
CA THR A 102 -5.34 0.35 -0.63
C THR A 102 -5.48 -0.47 0.64
N SER A 103 -4.61 -0.21 1.62
CA SER A 103 -4.76 -0.78 2.97
C SER A 103 -5.79 0.00 3.78
N SER A 104 -6.51 -0.69 4.65
CA SER A 104 -7.53 -0.08 5.53
C SER A 104 -6.96 0.66 6.75
N GLY A 105 -5.63 0.78 6.85
CA GLY A 105 -4.95 1.19 8.08
C GLY A 105 -5.07 0.17 9.22
N ASN A 106 -4.37 0.47 10.33
CA ASN A 106 -4.24 -0.41 11.50
C ASN A 106 -5.00 0.09 12.74
N HIS A 107 -5.94 1.03 12.57
CA HIS A 107 -6.77 1.62 13.64
C HIS A 107 -7.97 0.72 14.00
N GLY A 108 -7.74 -0.56 14.29
CA GLY A 108 -8.72 -1.65 14.33
C GLY A 108 -9.89 -1.55 15.33
N ASP A 109 -10.07 -0.44 16.03
CA ASP A 109 -11.05 -0.30 17.12
C ASP A 109 -12.38 0.39 16.71
N ALA A 110 -12.51 0.86 15.45
CA ALA A 110 -13.71 1.55 14.99
C ALA A 110 -14.64 0.66 14.12
N ILE A 111 -15.91 0.60 14.50
CA ILE A 111 -17.00 -0.11 13.83
C ILE A 111 -17.32 0.59 12.50
N GLU A 112 -16.65 0.19 11.42
CA GLU A 112 -17.07 0.35 10.02
C GLU A 112 -16.00 -0.30 9.13
N ARG A 113 -16.16 -1.57 8.78
CA ARG A 113 -15.30 -2.22 7.77
C ARG A 113 -16.10 -3.08 6.81
N ILE A 114 -15.99 -2.76 5.54
CA ILE A 114 -16.25 -3.68 4.44
C ILE A 114 -14.93 -3.82 3.68
N SER A 115 -14.42 -5.04 3.57
CA SER A 115 -13.20 -5.35 2.81
C SER A 115 -13.59 -6.26 1.65
N PHE A 116 -13.38 -5.81 0.41
CA PHE A 116 -13.51 -6.64 -0.78
C PHE A 116 -12.11 -7.03 -1.28
N LEU A 117 -11.88 -8.33 -1.46
CA LEU A 117 -10.78 -8.87 -2.26
C LEU A 117 -11.36 -9.30 -3.61
N SER A 118 -10.85 -8.76 -4.71
CA SER A 118 -11.05 -9.35 -6.04
C SER A 118 -9.70 -9.74 -6.63
N TYR A 119 -9.64 -10.97 -7.13
CA TYR A 119 -8.50 -11.55 -7.84
C TYR A 119 -8.48 -11.09 -9.30
#